data_AF-A0A3M1IXU8-F1
#
_entry.id   AF-A0A3M1IXU8-F1
#
_cell.length_a   1.000
_cell.length_b   1.000
_cell.length_c   1.000
_cell.angle_alpha   90.00
_cell.angle_beta   90.00
_cell.angle_gamma   90.00
#
_symmetry.space_group_name_H-M   'P 1'
#
loop_
_entity.id
_entity.type
_entity.pdbx_description
1 polymer ?
#
loop_
_entity_poly.entity_id
_entity_poly.type
_entity_poly.pdbx_seq_one_letter_code
_entity_poly.pdbx_strand_id
1 'polypeptide(L)'
;MQQVLFVLVTLAAFGYAGRQFWALRNKIMLGQAQAVEGDTGLRWQRVGLVAFGQQKMFKRWIPAIFHFFIYAAFLFTQVELIEILIDGFFGVHRFFADKLSVLYGVIINTIELLSVLAFVATFVFLARRNLLKIPRLVQSELNGWP
;
A
#
# COMPACT_ATOMS: atom_id res chain seq x y z
N MET A 1 -29.87 9.00 0.66
CA MET A 1 -29.48 8.38 1.95
C MET A 1 -28.09 7.76 1.86
N GLN A 2 -27.80 6.97 0.83
CA GLN A 2 -26.49 6.36 0.60
C GLN A 2 -25.32 7.36 0.57
N GLN A 3 -25.46 8.50 -0.12
CA GLN A 3 -24.42 9.52 -0.21
C GLN A 3 -24.11 10.15 1.16
N VAL A 4 -25.15 10.37 1.98
CA VAL A 4 -24.99 10.90 3.34
C VAL A 4 -24.20 9.93 4.20
N LEU A 5 -24.54 8.64 4.14
CA LEU A 5 -23.78 7.60 4.85
C LEU A 5 -22.33 7.50 4.35
N PHE A 6 -22.12 7.56 3.03
CA PHE A 6 -20.79 7.53 2.43
C PHE A 6 -19.92 8.71 2.90
N VAL A 7 -20.48 9.92 2.89
CA VAL A 7 -19.80 11.13 3.38
C VAL A 7 -19.44 10.99 4.85
N LEU A 8 -20.38 10.54 5.69
CA LEU A 8 -20.15 10.38 7.14
C LEU A 8 -19.05 9.35 7.43
N VAL A 9 -19.08 8.19 6.77
CA VAL A 9 -18.05 7.14 6.95
C VAL A 9 -16.70 7.63 6.44
N THR A 10 -16.66 8.29 5.28
CA THR A 10 -15.43 8.84 4.71
C THR A 10 -14.82 9.89 5.63
N LEU A 11 -15.62 10.84 6.13
CA LEU A 11 -15.15 11.86 7.07
C LEU A 11 -14.64 11.25 8.38
N ALA A 12 -15.34 10.24 8.92
CA ALA A 12 -14.91 9.55 10.13
C ALA A 12 -13.58 8.81 9.92
N ALA A 13 -13.44 8.08 8.82
CA ALA A 13 -12.23 7.33 8.48
C ALA A 13 -11.02 8.25 8.26
N PHE A 14 -11.14 9.25 7.39
CA PHE A 14 -10.08 10.21 7.12
C PHE A 14 -9.78 11.11 8.32
N GLY A 15 -10.79 11.50 9.10
CA GLY A 15 -10.61 12.29 10.32
C GLY A 15 -9.82 11.51 11.38
N TYR A 16 -10.17 10.24 11.61
CA TYR A 16 -9.42 9.38 12.53
C TYR A 16 -7.98 9.14 12.04
N ALA A 17 -7.81 8.76 10.77
CA ALA A 17 -6.48 8.54 10.18
C ALA A 17 -5.61 9.81 10.25
N GLY A 18 -6.18 10.97 9.91
CA GLY A 18 -5.50 12.27 10.00
C GLY A 18 -5.02 12.58 11.42
N ARG A 19 -5.85 12.32 12.44
CA ARG A 19 -5.44 12.48 13.85
C ARG A 19 -4.26 11.59 14.21
N GLN A 20 -4.27 10.34 13.76
CA GLN A 20 -3.17 9.39 14.02
C GLN A 20 -1.89 9.80 13.30
N PHE A 21 -1.98 10.23 12.03
CA PHE A 21 -0.83 10.74 11.27
C PHE A 21 -0.25 12.00 11.89
N TRP A 22 -1.09 12.91 12.38
CA TRP A 22 -0.65 14.11 13.10
C TRP A 22 0.09 13.75 14.38
N ALA A 23 -0.46 12.84 15.18
CA ALA A 23 0.18 12.36 16.40
C ALA A 23 1.54 11.70 16.12
N LEU A 24 1.63 10.88 15.07
CA LEU A 24 2.88 10.26 14.63
C LEU A 24 3.90 11.32 14.19
N ARG A 25 3.50 12.28 13.36
CA ARG A 25 4.35 13.39 12.92
C ARG A 25 4.93 14.13 14.11
N ASN A 26 4.09 14.49 15.08
CA ASN A 26 4.55 15.23 16.26
C ASN A 26 5.58 14.43 17.05
N LYS A 27 5.38 13.13 17.22
CA LYS A 27 6.36 12.25 17.89
C LYS A 27 7.68 12.16 17.13
N ILE A 28 7.64 12.04 15.80
CA ILE A 28 8.86 12.02 14.96
C ILE A 28 9.63 13.34 15.11
N MET A 29 8.92 14.47 15.18
CA MET A 29 9.52 15.80 15.31
C MET A 29 10.09 16.09 16.71
N LEU A 30 9.86 15.23 17.71
CA LEU A 30 10.56 15.31 19.01
C LEU A 30 11.99 14.75 18.93
N GLY A 31 12.33 14.02 17.86
CA GLY A 31 13.68 13.52 17.63
C GLY A 31 14.68 14.66 17.40
N GLN A 32 15.95 14.43 17.77
CA GLN A 32 17.00 15.39 17.49
C GLN A 32 17.21 15.53 15.98
N ALA A 33 17.33 16.77 15.51
CA ALA A 33 17.65 17.04 14.13
C ALA A 33 19.08 16.56 13.84
N GLN A 34 19.21 15.58 12.95
CA GLN A 34 20.50 15.14 12.46
C GLN A 34 20.84 15.93 11.19
N ALA A 35 21.99 16.60 11.17
CA ALA A 35 22.48 17.24 9.97
C ALA A 35 22.74 16.17 8.91
N VAL A 36 22.05 16.28 7.76
CA VAL A 36 22.27 15.35 6.64
C VAL A 36 23.22 16.01 5.65
N GLU A 37 24.50 15.76 5.85
CA GLU A 37 25.60 16.29 5.05
C GLU A 37 25.91 15.40 3.83
N GLY A 38 26.60 15.97 2.83
CA GLY A 38 27.09 15.27 1.63
C GLY A 38 26.28 15.52 0.35
N ASP A 39 26.64 14.79 -0.71
CA ASP A 39 26.10 14.95 -2.07
C ASP A 39 24.60 14.58 -2.14
N THR A 40 23.78 15.58 -2.50
CA THR A 40 22.33 15.43 -2.63
C THR A 40 21.92 14.52 -3.79
N GLY A 41 22.65 14.53 -4.90
CA GLY A 41 22.38 13.70 -6.07
C GLY A 41 22.59 12.21 -5.77
N LEU A 42 23.71 11.86 -5.14
CA LEU A 42 23.98 10.48 -4.69
C LEU A 42 22.93 9.99 -3.69
N ARG A 43 22.42 10.88 -2.83
CA ARG A 43 21.36 10.54 -1.87
C ARG A 43 20.05 10.22 -2.56
N TRP A 44 19.59 11.06 -3.48
CA TRP A 44 18.35 10.79 -4.24
C TRP A 44 18.47 9.53 -5.09
N GLN A 45 19.63 9.27 -5.68
CA GLN A 45 19.90 8.02 -6.38
C GLN A 45 19.77 6.81 -5.44
N ARG A 46 20.38 6.87 -4.25
CA ARG A 46 20.25 5.81 -3.23
C ARG A 46 18.81 5.64 -2.76
N VAL A 47 18.08 6.73 -2.53
CA VAL A 47 16.65 6.69 -2.18
C VAL A 47 15.86 5.99 -3.28
N GLY A 48 16.09 6.32 -4.55
CA GLY A 48 15.46 5.61 -5.67
C GLY A 48 15.78 4.11 -5.66
N LEU A 49 17.05 3.74 -5.55
CA LEU A 49 17.47 2.34 -5.50
C LEU A 49 16.86 1.56 -4.33
N VAL A 50 16.66 2.20 -3.17
CA VAL A 50 16.04 1.61 -1.99
C VAL A 50 14.51 1.55 -2.13
N ALA A 51 13.87 2.64 -2.58
CA ALA A 51 12.42 2.76 -2.70
C ALA A 51 11.86 1.81 -3.76
N PHE A 52 12.54 1.67 -4.90
CA PHE A 52 12.20 0.67 -5.92
C PHE A 52 12.72 -0.73 -5.59
N GLY A 53 13.26 -0.94 -4.38
CA GLY A 53 13.61 -2.25 -3.83
C GLY A 53 14.88 -2.90 -4.40
N GLN A 54 15.51 -2.29 -5.41
CA GLN A 54 16.62 -2.85 -6.22
C GLN A 54 17.83 -3.33 -5.41
N GLN A 55 18.04 -2.86 -4.17
CA GLN A 55 19.25 -3.21 -3.42
C GLN A 55 19.18 -4.52 -2.63
N LYS A 56 18.08 -4.80 -1.91
CA LYS A 56 18.01 -5.91 -0.95
C LYS A 56 16.94 -6.93 -1.27
N MET A 57 15.81 -6.50 -1.82
CA MET A 57 14.67 -7.37 -2.08
C MET A 57 14.89 -8.22 -3.35
N PHE A 58 15.46 -7.63 -4.41
CA PHE A 58 15.76 -8.34 -5.67
C PHE A 58 16.87 -9.39 -5.56
N LYS A 59 17.61 -9.44 -4.44
CA LYS A 59 18.52 -10.56 -4.15
C LYS A 59 17.79 -11.87 -3.87
N ARG A 60 16.48 -11.82 -3.56
CA ARG A 60 15.62 -12.98 -3.31
C ARG A 60 14.41 -12.92 -4.24
N TRP A 61 14.49 -13.65 -5.34
CA TRP A 61 13.50 -13.63 -6.42
C TRP A 61 12.06 -13.92 -5.96
N ILE A 62 11.87 -14.90 -5.07
CA ILE A 62 10.52 -15.29 -4.60
C ILE A 62 9.83 -14.11 -3.88
N PRO A 63 10.38 -13.52 -2.79
CA PRO A 63 9.80 -12.32 -2.20
C PRO A 63 9.68 -11.13 -3.15
N ALA A 64 10.65 -10.94 -4.06
CA ALA A 64 10.63 -9.81 -4.99
C ALA A 64 9.42 -9.86 -5.94
N ILE A 65 9.14 -11.03 -6.52
CA ILE A 65 8.01 -11.23 -7.44
C ILE A 65 6.68 -11.05 -6.71
N PHE A 66 6.51 -11.70 -5.55
CA PHE A 66 5.26 -11.59 -4.80
C PHE A 66 5.02 -10.18 -4.25
N HIS A 67 6.07 -9.49 -3.79
CA HIS A 67 5.94 -8.11 -3.33
C HIS A 67 5.66 -7.15 -4.49
N PHE A 68 6.23 -7.41 -5.68
CA PHE A 68 5.93 -6.64 -6.88
C PHE A 68 4.44 -6.68 -7.22
N PHE A 69 3.79 -7.86 -7.19
CA PHE A 69 2.35 -7.95 -7.47
C PHE A 69 1.51 -7.15 -6.47
N ILE A 70 1.84 -7.22 -5.17
CA ILE A 70 1.15 -6.42 -4.14
C ILE A 70 1.35 -4.92 -4.39
N TYR A 71 2.58 -4.49 -4.68
CA TYR A 71 2.90 -3.08 -4.90
C TYR A 71 2.23 -2.54 -6.18
N ALA A 72 2.28 -3.30 -7.27
CA ALA A 72 1.62 -2.94 -8.52
C ALA A 72 0.10 -2.87 -8.35
N ALA A 73 -0.52 -3.86 -7.69
CA ALA A 73 -1.95 -3.84 -7.38
C ALA A 73 -2.32 -2.60 -6.54
N PHE A 74 -1.55 -2.31 -5.50
CA PHE A 74 -1.77 -1.12 -4.66
C PHE A 74 -1.69 0.18 -5.45
N LEU A 75 -0.74 0.30 -6.38
CA LEU A 75 -0.59 1.51 -7.21
C LEU A 75 -1.76 1.68 -8.19
N PHE A 76 -2.16 0.62 -8.88
CA PHE A 76 -3.24 0.67 -9.87
C PHE A 76 -4.62 0.87 -9.22
N THR A 77 -4.89 0.23 -8.08
CA THR A 77 -6.15 0.39 -7.34
C THR A 77 -6.39 1.82 -6.83
N GLN A 78 -5.36 2.69 -6.78
CA GLN A 78 -5.58 4.11 -6.45
C GLN A 78 -6.49 4.81 -7.47
N VAL A 79 -6.45 4.39 -8.74
CA VAL A 79 -7.34 4.94 -9.78
C VAL A 79 -8.81 4.62 -9.44
N GLU A 80 -9.09 3.37 -9.08
CA GLU A 80 -10.41 2.90 -8.66
C GLU A 80 -10.85 3.53 -7.33
N LEU A 81 -9.94 3.69 -6.37
CA LEU A 81 -10.23 4.36 -5.11
C LEU A 81 -10.70 5.81 -5.33
N ILE A 82 -10.03 6.54 -6.23
CA ILE A 82 -10.43 7.91 -6.59
C ILE A 82 -11.82 7.90 -7.24
N GLU A 83 -12.09 6.94 -8.12
CA GLU A 83 -13.42 6.78 -8.74
C GLU A 83 -14.51 6.54 -7.69
N ILE A 84 -14.28 5.59 -6.77
CA ILE A 84 -15.21 5.27 -5.67
C ILE A 84 -15.50 6.50 -4.81
N LEU A 85 -14.48 7.33 -4.54
CA LEU A 85 -14.68 8.57 -3.79
C LEU A 85 -15.57 9.55 -4.57
N ILE A 86 -15.31 9.76 -5.86
CA ILE A 86 -16.12 10.66 -6.70
C ILE A 86 -17.56 10.13 -6.81
N ASP A 87 -17.72 8.87 -7.18
CA ASP A 87 -19.01 8.20 -7.31
C ASP A 87 -19.81 8.27 -6.00
N GLY A 88 -19.16 8.01 -4.86
CA GLY A 88 -19.78 8.05 -3.55
C GLY A 88 -20.18 9.45 -3.08
N PHE A 89 -19.42 10.49 -3.43
CA PHE A 89 -19.75 11.88 -3.08
C PHE A 89 -20.84 12.47 -3.97
N PHE A 90 -20.76 12.22 -5.29
CA PHE A 90 -21.66 12.84 -6.26
C PHE A 90 -22.86 11.96 -6.62
N GLY A 91 -22.88 10.70 -6.16
CA GLY A 91 -23.95 9.74 -6.49
C GLY A 91 -23.97 9.35 -7.97
N VAL A 92 -22.83 9.46 -8.65
CA VAL A 92 -22.66 9.06 -10.04
C VAL A 92 -22.18 7.61 -10.12
N HIS A 93 -22.30 7.00 -11.30
CA HIS A 93 -21.83 5.63 -11.55
C HIS A 93 -20.74 5.64 -12.61
N ARG A 94 -19.55 5.15 -12.26
CA ARG A 94 -18.40 4.99 -13.14
C ARG A 94 -17.99 6.30 -13.81
N PHE A 95 -17.65 7.30 -13.00
CA PHE A 95 -17.28 8.64 -13.48
C PHE A 95 -16.17 8.64 -14.54
N PHE A 96 -15.26 7.65 -14.55
CA PHE A 96 -14.20 7.56 -15.54
C PHE A 96 -14.55 6.73 -16.78
N ALA A 97 -15.64 5.97 -16.78
CA ALA A 97 -16.01 5.11 -17.92
C ALA A 97 -16.21 5.92 -19.21
N ASP A 98 -17.00 6.99 -19.15
CA ASP A 98 -17.28 7.82 -20.34
C ASP A 98 -16.05 8.62 -20.81
N LYS A 99 -15.14 8.95 -19.90
CA LYS A 99 -13.96 9.80 -20.16
C LYS A 99 -12.78 9.03 -20.74
N LEU A 100 -12.58 7.80 -20.26
CA LEU A 100 -11.44 6.96 -20.63
C LEU A 100 -11.84 5.88 -21.64
N SER A 101 -13.13 5.58 -21.81
CA SER A 101 -13.67 4.64 -22.81
C SER A 101 -12.89 3.32 -22.83
N VAL A 102 -12.19 2.98 -23.92
CA VAL A 102 -11.38 1.75 -24.05
C VAL A 102 -10.31 1.63 -22.96
N LEU A 103 -9.68 2.75 -22.58
CA LEU A 103 -8.61 2.80 -21.59
C LEU A 103 -9.14 2.42 -20.19
N TYR A 104 -10.39 2.78 -19.88
CA TYR A 104 -11.07 2.38 -18.65
C TYR A 104 -11.13 0.85 -18.53
N GLY A 105 -11.58 0.17 -19.59
CA GLY A 105 -11.66 -1.28 -19.62
C GLY A 105 -10.29 -1.95 -19.42
N VAL A 106 -9.24 -1.40 -20.02
CA VAL A 106 -7.87 -1.92 -19.83
C VAL A 106 -7.41 -1.76 -18.38
N ILE A 107 -7.64 -0.59 -17.76
CA ILE A 107 -7.26 -0.33 -16.36
C ILE A 107 -8.00 -1.28 -15.42
N ILE A 108 -9.33 -1.40 -15.55
CA ILE A 108 -10.14 -2.24 -14.65
C ILE A 108 -9.75 -3.72 -14.76
N ASN A 109 -9.60 -4.25 -15.98
CA ASN A 109 -9.15 -5.63 -16.17
C ASN A 109 -7.73 -5.87 -15.60
N THR A 110 -6.85 -4.86 -15.72
CA THR A 110 -5.51 -4.93 -15.13
C THR A 110 -5.57 -4.95 -13.60
N ILE A 111 -6.43 -4.11 -12.99
CA ILE A 111 -6.64 -4.08 -11.54
C ILE A 111 -7.18 -5.43 -11.05
N GLU A 112 -8.14 -6.03 -11.75
CA GLU A 112 -8.70 -7.32 -11.37
C GLU A 112 -7.63 -8.42 -11.37
N LEU A 113 -6.85 -8.51 -12.45
CA LEU A 113 -5.73 -9.47 -12.54
C LEU A 113 -4.70 -9.25 -11.41
N LEU A 114 -4.27 -8.00 -11.21
CA LEU A 114 -3.32 -7.65 -10.16
C LEU A 114 -3.87 -7.94 -8.76
N SER A 115 -5.16 -7.76 -8.54
CA SER A 115 -5.82 -8.05 -7.26
C SER A 115 -5.80 -9.54 -6.94
N VAL A 116 -6.06 -10.41 -7.93
CA VAL A 116 -5.93 -11.86 -7.77
C VAL A 116 -4.48 -12.25 -7.48
N LEU A 117 -3.51 -11.67 -8.19
CA LEU A 117 -2.09 -11.94 -7.96
C LEU A 117 -1.63 -11.46 -6.57
N ALA A 118 -2.10 -10.29 -6.11
CA ALA A 118 -1.82 -9.77 -4.78
C ALA A 118 -2.47 -10.62 -3.68
N PHE A 119 -3.68 -11.15 -3.91
CA PHE A 119 -4.34 -12.10 -3.02
C PHE A 119 -3.50 -13.37 -2.86
N VAL A 120 -3.07 -13.99 -3.97
CA VAL A 120 -2.19 -15.17 -3.94
C VAL A 120 -0.88 -14.86 -3.23
N ALA A 121 -0.24 -13.71 -3.54
CA ALA A 121 0.99 -13.27 -2.88
C ALA A 121 0.83 -13.15 -1.36
N THR A 122 -0.30 -12.59 -0.91
CA THR A 122 -0.62 -12.44 0.51
C THR A 122 -0.78 -13.80 1.19
N PHE A 123 -1.48 -14.75 0.55
CA PHE A 123 -1.59 -16.12 1.03
C PHE A 123 -0.22 -16.79 1.17
N VAL A 124 0.66 -16.66 0.17
CA VAL A 124 2.01 -17.23 0.22
C VAL A 124 2.83 -16.62 1.36
N PHE A 125 2.76 -15.30 1.56
CA PHE A 125 3.46 -14.64 2.66
C PHE A 125 2.91 -15.00 4.03
N LEU A 126 1.58 -15.11 4.15
CA LEU A 126 0.92 -15.55 5.39
C LEU A 126 1.27 -17.01 5.71
N ALA A 127 1.25 -17.89 4.70
CA ALA A 127 1.61 -19.28 4.86
C ALA A 127 3.08 -19.42 5.26
N ARG A 128 3.98 -18.69 4.59
CA ARG A 128 5.40 -18.63 4.97
C ARG A 128 5.61 -18.12 6.40
N ARG A 129 4.81 -17.16 6.85
CA ARG A 129 4.91 -16.60 8.20
C ARG A 129 4.45 -17.61 9.27
N ASN A 130 3.36 -18.31 9.03
CA ASN A 130 2.70 -19.11 10.07
C ASN A 130 3.01 -20.62 10.00
N LEU A 131 3.20 -21.19 8.81
CA LEU A 131 3.40 -22.63 8.65
C LEU A 131 4.87 -23.06 8.75
N LEU A 132 5.81 -22.22 8.31
CA LEU A 132 7.23 -22.61 8.22
C LEU A 132 8.00 -22.59 9.55
N LYS A 133 7.33 -22.42 10.70
CA LYS A 133 7.88 -22.47 12.08
C LYS A 133 9.35 -22.03 12.18
N ILE A 134 9.66 -20.86 11.63
CA ILE A 134 11.04 -20.38 11.51
C ILE A 134 11.57 -20.18 12.94
N PRO A 135 12.78 -20.66 13.29
CA PRO A 135 13.27 -20.65 14.68
C PRO A 135 13.17 -19.30 15.41
N ARG A 136 13.37 -18.17 14.69
CA ARG A 136 13.21 -16.81 15.25
C ARG A 136 11.76 -16.41 15.57
N LEU A 137 10.77 -17.13 15.05
CA LEU A 137 9.33 -16.89 15.24
C LEU A 137 8.71 -17.88 16.22
N VAL A 138 9.49 -18.85 16.71
CA VAL A 138 9.08 -19.88 17.66
C VAL A 138 10.11 -19.90 18.80
N GLN A 139 10.36 -18.72 19.37
CA GLN A 139 11.16 -18.59 20.59
C GLN A 139 10.21 -18.65 21.80
N SER A 140 10.65 -19.30 22.87
CA SER A 140 9.90 -19.41 24.14
C SER A 140 9.56 -18.05 24.75
N GLU A 141 10.35 -17.03 24.43
CA GLU A 141 10.18 -15.63 24.82
C GLU A 141 8.89 -14.99 24.28
N LEU A 142 8.33 -15.52 23.19
CA LEU A 142 7.17 -14.97 22.48
C LEU A 142 5.82 -15.57 22.93
N ASN A 143 5.79 -16.39 24.00
CA ASN A 143 4.56 -16.96 24.60
C ASN A 143 3.54 -17.51 23.58
N GLY A 144 4.01 -18.31 22.62
CA GLY A 144 3.13 -19.17 21.81
C GLY A 144 2.49 -18.56 20.57
N TRP A 145 2.88 -17.35 20.14
CA TRP A 145 2.39 -16.76 18.90
C TRP A 145 3.53 -16.10 18.10
N PRO A 146 3.61 -16.25 16.76
CA PRO A 146 4.23 -15.25 15.89
C PRO A 146 3.36 -14.03 15.56
#